data_AF-H9FJY4-F1
#
_entry.id   AF-H9FJY4-F1
#
_cell.length_a   1.000
_cell.length_b   1.000
_cell.length_c   1.000
_cell.angle_alpha   90.00
_cell.angle_beta   90.00
_cell.angle_gamma   90.00
#
_symmetry.space_group_name_H-M   'P 1'
#
loop_
_entity.id
_entity.type
_entity.pdbx_description
1 polymer ?
#
loop_
_entity_poly.entity_id
_entity_poly.type
_entity_poly.pdbx_seq_one_letter_code
_entity_poly.pdbx_strand_id
1 'polypeptide(L)'
;SPESYIHGIAESQLRYIQQGIFSVTNPHPEIFLVARIEKVLQGNITHCAEPYIKNSDPVKTAQKVHRTAKQVCSRLGQYRMPFAWAARPIFKDTQGSLDLDGRFSPLYKQDSSKLSSEDILKLLSEYKKPEKTKLQIIPGQLNITVECVPVDLSNCITSSYVPLKP
;
A
#
# COMPACT_ATOMS: atom_id res chain seq x y z
N SER A 1 -1.27 -24.54 18.61
CA SER A 1 -1.61 -23.71 19.77
C SER A 1 -3.08 -23.37 19.71
N PRO A 2 -3.81 -23.27 20.83
CA PRO A 2 -5.18 -22.78 20.83
C PRO A 2 -5.24 -21.36 20.25
N GLU A 3 -6.32 -21.04 19.55
CA GLU A 3 -6.55 -19.73 18.94
C GLU A 3 -6.82 -18.69 20.02
N SER A 4 -6.04 -17.61 20.03
CA SER A 4 -6.21 -16.48 20.94
C SER A 4 -7.35 -15.58 20.45
N TYR A 5 -8.13 -15.02 21.37
CA TYR A 5 -9.20 -14.09 21.07
C TYR A 5 -8.93 -12.72 21.72
N ILE A 6 -9.16 -11.65 20.97
CA ILE A 6 -9.14 -10.27 21.44
C ILE A 6 -10.56 -9.73 21.31
N HIS A 7 -11.21 -9.46 22.44
CA HIS A 7 -12.62 -8.99 22.49
C HIS A 7 -13.60 -9.88 21.69
N GLY A 8 -13.40 -11.19 21.69
CA GLY A 8 -14.25 -12.15 20.96
C GLY A 8 -13.91 -12.33 19.48
N ILE A 9 -12.90 -11.61 18.97
CA ILE A 9 -12.38 -11.75 17.60
C ILE A 9 -11.12 -12.62 17.66
N ALA A 10 -11.03 -13.61 16.77
CA ALA A 10 -9.82 -14.43 16.68
C ALA A 10 -8.61 -13.59 16.23
N GLU A 11 -7.49 -13.69 16.94
CA GLU A 11 -6.27 -12.93 16.65
C GLU A 11 -5.76 -13.18 15.21
N SER A 12 -6.03 -14.37 14.66
CA SER A 12 -5.77 -14.74 13.27
C SER A 12 -6.45 -13.80 12.26
N GLN A 13 -7.66 -13.30 12.57
CA GLN A 13 -8.42 -12.37 11.73
C GLN A 13 -7.81 -10.96 11.73
N LEU A 14 -7.09 -10.60 12.81
CA LEU A 14 -6.43 -9.31 12.96
C LEU A 14 -5.06 -9.25 12.27
N ARG A 15 -4.53 -10.40 11.84
CA ARG A 15 -3.21 -10.52 11.20
C ARG A 15 -3.16 -9.92 9.79
N TYR A 16 -4.30 -9.87 9.11
CA TYR A 16 -4.41 -9.40 7.72
C TYR A 16 -5.61 -8.47 7.57
N ILE A 17 -5.56 -7.31 8.22
CA ILE A 17 -6.60 -6.28 8.08
C ILE A 17 -6.62 -5.78 6.63
N GLN A 18 -7.76 -5.91 5.98
CA GLN A 18 -7.98 -5.52 4.57
C GLN A 18 -8.83 -4.26 4.41
N GLN A 19 -9.40 -3.77 5.51
CA GLN A 19 -10.32 -2.64 5.54
C GLN A 19 -9.97 -1.71 6.70
N GLY A 20 -10.23 -0.42 6.52
CA GLY A 20 -10.01 0.59 7.55
C GLY A 20 -11.06 1.68 7.43
N ILE A 21 -11.47 2.21 8.58
CA ILE A 21 -12.41 3.33 8.68
C ILE A 21 -11.63 4.53 9.21
N PHE A 22 -11.83 5.68 8.58
CA PHE A 22 -11.14 6.92 8.91
C PHE A 22 -12.16 8.04 9.10
N SER A 23 -12.05 8.75 10.22
CA SER A 23 -12.81 9.98 10.44
C SER A 23 -12.03 11.16 9.85
N VAL A 24 -12.69 11.95 9.01
CA VAL A 24 -12.10 13.14 8.39
C VAL A 24 -12.94 14.36 8.75
N THR A 25 -12.43 15.23 9.61
CA THR A 25 -13.15 16.43 10.06
C THR A 25 -13.16 17.53 8.99
N ASN A 26 -12.05 17.69 8.26
CA ASN A 26 -11.88 18.74 7.25
C ASN A 26 -11.48 18.09 5.92
N PRO A 27 -12.44 17.74 5.05
CA PRO A 27 -12.13 17.20 3.74
C PRO A 27 -11.30 18.16 2.89
N HIS A 28 -10.33 17.64 2.15
CA HIS A 28 -9.44 18.44 1.33
C HIS A 28 -8.83 17.62 0.17
N PRO A 29 -8.64 18.19 -1.03
CA PRO A 29 -8.04 17.49 -2.17
C PRO A 29 -6.56 17.11 -1.97
N GLU A 30 -5.92 17.62 -0.90
CA GLU A 30 -4.55 17.28 -0.52
C GLU A 30 -4.48 16.23 0.60
N ILE A 31 -5.60 15.59 0.92
CA ILE A 31 -5.62 14.36 1.70
C ILE A 31 -5.40 13.20 0.75
N PHE A 32 -4.26 12.53 0.91
CA PHE A 32 -3.86 11.40 0.09
C PHE A 32 -3.92 10.10 0.89
N LEU A 33 -4.33 9.03 0.23
CA LEU A 33 -4.01 7.69 0.67
C LEU A 33 -2.76 7.24 -0.07
N VAL A 34 -1.77 6.75 0.67
CA VAL A 34 -0.48 6.29 0.15
C VAL A 34 -0.38 4.79 0.38
N ALA A 35 -0.33 4.03 -0.70
CA ALA A 35 -0.08 2.60 -0.66
C ALA A 35 1.44 2.38 -0.68
N ARG A 36 1.97 1.75 0.38
CA ARG A 36 3.36 1.27 0.43
C ARG A 36 3.37 -0.23 0.17
N ILE A 37 4.17 -0.64 -0.81
CA ILE A 37 4.36 -2.03 -1.19
C ILE A 37 5.74 -2.44 -0.68
N GLU A 38 5.75 -3.39 0.24
CA GLU A 38 6.97 -4.02 0.73
C GLU A 38 7.15 -5.40 0.11
N LYS A 39 8.40 -5.83 0.04
CA LYS A 39 8.77 -7.20 -0.33
C LYS A 39 9.70 -7.81 0.69
N VAL A 40 9.89 -9.12 0.61
CA VAL A 40 10.94 -9.79 1.38
C VAL A 40 12.31 -9.26 0.97
N LEU A 41 13.15 -9.01 1.97
CA LEU A 41 14.50 -8.49 1.78
C LEU A 41 15.29 -9.37 0.80
N GLN A 42 15.83 -8.75 -0.24
CA GLN A 42 16.56 -9.46 -1.30
C GLN A 42 17.61 -8.53 -1.94
N GLY A 43 18.72 -8.27 -1.26
CA GLY A 43 19.81 -7.47 -1.86
C GLY A 43 19.35 -6.13 -2.44
N ASN A 44 19.92 -5.75 -3.60
CA ASN A 44 19.66 -4.45 -4.23
C ASN A 44 18.26 -4.39 -4.89
N ILE A 45 17.51 -3.33 -4.59
CA ILE A 45 16.16 -3.10 -5.12
C ILE A 45 16.11 -2.97 -6.66
N THR A 46 17.16 -2.41 -7.27
CA THR A 46 17.23 -2.23 -8.73
C THR A 46 17.24 -3.58 -9.45
N HIS A 47 18.07 -4.52 -8.98
CA HIS A 47 18.09 -5.89 -9.52
C HIS A 47 16.80 -6.66 -9.19
N CYS A 48 16.17 -6.38 -8.04
CA CYS A 48 14.90 -7.01 -7.67
C CYS A 48 13.73 -6.58 -8.54
N ALA A 49 13.67 -5.29 -8.89
CA ALA A 49 12.57 -4.72 -9.66
C ALA A 49 12.72 -5.01 -11.16
N GLU A 50 13.95 -5.19 -11.64
CA GLU A 50 14.27 -5.42 -13.05
C GLU A 50 13.41 -6.49 -13.75
N PRO A 51 13.14 -7.69 -13.18
CA PRO A 51 12.29 -8.69 -13.82
C PRO A 51 10.83 -8.25 -14.03
N TYR A 52 10.34 -7.31 -13.22
CA TYR A 52 8.98 -6.79 -13.32
C TYR A 52 8.88 -5.66 -14.34
N ILE A 53 10.00 -4.98 -14.61
CA ILE A 53 10.05 -3.79 -15.49
C ILE A 53 10.44 -4.17 -16.92
N LYS A 54 11.32 -5.16 -17.09
CA LYS A 54 11.80 -5.60 -18.41
C LYS A 54 10.74 -6.40 -19.14
N ASN A 55 10.50 -6.05 -20.41
CA ASN A 55 9.59 -6.75 -21.31
C ASN A 55 10.24 -8.04 -21.86
N SER A 56 10.43 -9.02 -20.98
CA SER A 56 10.97 -10.35 -21.26
C SER A 56 9.83 -11.37 -21.34
N ASP A 57 10.12 -12.60 -21.76
CA ASP A 57 9.14 -13.70 -21.80
C ASP A 57 8.44 -13.86 -20.43
N PRO A 58 7.13 -13.57 -20.33
CA PRO A 58 6.46 -13.49 -19.03
C PRO A 58 6.45 -14.83 -18.28
N VAL A 59 6.37 -15.95 -19.01
CA VAL A 59 6.29 -17.29 -18.42
C VAL A 59 7.63 -17.67 -17.78
N LYS A 60 8.73 -17.52 -18.51
CA LYS A 60 10.08 -17.79 -18.01
C LYS A 60 10.43 -16.85 -16.85
N THR A 61 10.07 -15.58 -16.98
CA THR A 61 10.33 -14.59 -15.93
C THR A 61 9.54 -14.88 -14.67
N ALA A 62 8.25 -15.21 -14.76
CA ALA A 62 7.43 -15.61 -13.62
C ALA A 62 8.00 -16.86 -12.91
N GLN A 63 8.41 -17.88 -13.67
CA GLN A 63 9.02 -19.09 -13.10
C GLN A 63 10.34 -18.77 -12.37
N LYS A 64 11.20 -17.93 -12.95
CA LYS A 64 12.47 -17.51 -12.33
C LYS A 64 12.23 -16.69 -11.06
N VAL A 65 11.32 -15.74 -11.10
CA VAL A 65 10.96 -14.90 -9.95
C VAL A 65 10.37 -15.76 -8.85
N HIS A 66 9.49 -16.71 -9.16
CA HIS A 66 8.88 -17.63 -8.19
C HIS A 66 9.92 -18.51 -7.48
N ARG A 67 10.84 -19.13 -8.23
CA ARG A 67 11.93 -19.93 -7.65
C ARG A 67 12.79 -19.09 -6.71
N THR A 68 13.14 -17.88 -7.12
CA THR A 68 13.93 -16.94 -6.32
C THR A 68 13.17 -16.52 -5.06
N ALA A 69 11.88 -16.19 -5.19
CA ALA A 69 11.03 -15.81 -4.06
C ALA A 69 10.97 -16.93 -3.02
N LYS A 70 10.76 -18.20 -3.44
CA LYS A 70 10.77 -19.35 -2.53
C LYS A 70 12.08 -19.45 -1.73
N GLN A 71 13.22 -19.34 -2.39
CA GLN A 71 14.54 -19.42 -1.75
C GLN A 71 14.80 -18.26 -0.80
N VAL A 72 14.36 -17.05 -1.15
CA VAL A 72 14.55 -15.86 -0.31
C VAL A 72 13.62 -15.92 0.89
N CYS A 73 12.35 -16.28 0.71
CA CYS A 73 11.37 -16.37 1.78
C CYS A 73 11.77 -17.41 2.84
N SER A 74 12.40 -18.53 2.46
CA SER A 74 12.84 -19.54 3.44
C SER A 74 13.95 -19.03 4.37
N ARG A 75 14.76 -18.06 3.92
CA ARG A 75 15.88 -17.51 4.69
C ARG A 75 15.57 -16.17 5.36
N LEU A 76 14.85 -15.31 4.66
CA LEU A 76 14.66 -13.90 5.01
C LEU A 76 13.19 -13.50 5.09
N GLY A 77 12.24 -14.44 5.07
CA GLY A 77 10.79 -14.15 4.98
C GLY A 77 10.23 -13.21 6.05
N GLN A 78 10.90 -13.10 7.19
CA GLN A 78 10.56 -12.16 8.26
C GLN A 78 11.04 -10.72 8.03
N TYR A 79 12.03 -10.52 7.16
CA TYR A 79 12.62 -9.20 6.88
C TYR A 79 11.97 -8.58 5.65
N ARG A 80 11.53 -7.34 5.80
CA ARG A 80 10.90 -6.55 4.74
C ARG A 80 11.84 -5.47 4.23
N MET A 81 11.66 -5.09 2.98
CA MET A 81 12.27 -3.93 2.37
C MET A 81 11.23 -3.19 1.52
N PRO A 82 11.31 -1.86 1.40
CA PRO A 82 10.47 -1.12 0.47
C PRO A 82 10.67 -1.57 -0.97
N PHE A 83 9.57 -1.65 -1.72
CA PHE A 83 9.59 -2.08 -3.12
C PHE A 83 8.99 -1.04 -4.05
N ALA A 84 7.76 -0.63 -3.76
CA ALA A 84 7.04 0.35 -4.56
C ALA A 84 6.08 1.15 -3.71
N TRP A 85 5.59 2.26 -4.24
CA TRP A 85 4.55 3.05 -3.63
C TRP A 85 3.65 3.68 -4.70
N ALA A 86 2.42 3.98 -4.30
CA ALA A 86 1.50 4.78 -5.11
C ALA A 86 0.67 5.64 -4.18
N ALA A 87 0.08 6.70 -4.71
CA ALA A 87 -0.82 7.54 -3.95
C ALA A 87 -2.01 7.94 -4.81
N ARG A 88 -3.08 8.36 -4.15
CA ARG A 88 -4.17 9.09 -4.79
C ARG A 88 -4.82 10.04 -3.80
N PRO A 89 -5.34 11.19 -4.26
CA PRO A 89 -6.20 12.02 -3.42
C PRO A 89 -7.49 11.24 -3.08
N ILE A 90 -8.04 11.49 -1.90
CA ILE A 90 -9.29 10.88 -1.44
C ILE A 90 -10.49 11.77 -1.78
N PHE A 91 -10.33 13.09 -1.72
CA PHE A 91 -11.37 14.06 -2.03
C PHE A 91 -11.08 14.79 -3.33
N LYS A 92 -12.14 15.11 -4.07
CA LYS A 92 -12.11 15.95 -5.28
C LYS A 92 -12.09 17.44 -4.94
N ASP A 93 -12.66 17.82 -3.80
CA ASP A 93 -12.83 19.19 -3.36
C ASP A 93 -12.78 19.33 -1.83
N THR A 94 -12.92 20.56 -1.33
CA THR A 94 -12.98 20.89 0.10
C THR A 94 -14.37 20.72 0.72
N GLN A 95 -15.38 20.35 -0.08
CA GLN A 95 -16.75 20.09 0.38
C GLN A 95 -16.96 18.63 0.79
N GLY A 96 -15.98 17.76 0.49
CA GLY A 96 -16.01 16.36 0.88
C GLY A 96 -16.45 15.40 -0.20
N SER A 97 -16.50 15.83 -1.46
CA SER A 97 -16.78 14.92 -2.57
C SER A 97 -15.68 13.86 -2.69
N LEU A 98 -16.00 12.59 -2.47
CA LEU A 98 -15.04 11.49 -2.60
C LEU A 98 -14.65 11.24 -4.07
N ASP A 99 -13.38 10.90 -4.28
CA ASP A 99 -12.91 10.35 -5.54
C ASP A 99 -13.06 8.83 -5.55
N LEU A 100 -14.18 8.34 -6.08
CA LEU A 100 -14.48 6.90 -6.17
C LEU A 100 -13.76 6.21 -7.35
N ASP A 101 -13.37 6.98 -8.37
CA ASP A 101 -12.75 6.46 -9.60
C ASP A 101 -11.21 6.48 -9.55
N GLY A 102 -10.66 7.11 -8.51
CA GLY A 102 -9.23 7.28 -8.31
C GLY A 102 -8.49 5.95 -8.25
N ARG A 103 -7.33 5.89 -8.92
CA ARG A 103 -6.49 4.68 -8.99
C ARG A 103 -5.17 4.90 -8.28
N PHE A 104 -4.66 3.84 -7.65
CA PHE A 104 -3.28 3.78 -7.16
C PHE A 104 -2.34 3.48 -8.32
N SER A 105 -2.14 4.47 -9.18
CA SER A 105 -1.34 4.35 -10.39
C SER A 105 -0.63 5.67 -10.72
N PRO A 106 0.63 5.63 -11.19
CA PRO A 106 1.45 4.42 -11.37
C PRO A 106 2.04 3.92 -10.04
N LEU A 107 2.52 2.66 -10.01
CA LEU A 107 3.34 2.15 -8.90
C LEU A 107 4.79 2.61 -9.12
N TYR A 108 5.28 3.53 -8.30
CA TYR A 108 6.65 4.02 -8.36
C TYR A 108 7.59 3.13 -7.56
N LYS A 109 8.74 2.76 -8.12
CA LYS A 109 9.78 2.02 -7.40
C LYS A 109 10.27 2.81 -6.19
N GLN A 110 10.29 2.19 -5.01
CA GLN A 110 10.80 2.80 -3.78
C GLN A 110 12.21 2.32 -3.49
N ASP A 111 13.20 3.18 -3.77
CA ASP A 111 14.59 2.96 -3.39
C ASP A 111 14.91 3.82 -2.17
N SER A 112 14.96 3.20 -0.99
CA SER A 112 15.13 3.94 0.27
C SER A 112 16.46 4.68 0.37
N SER A 113 17.46 4.31 -0.44
CA SER A 113 18.73 5.03 -0.51
C SER A 113 18.65 6.34 -1.32
N LYS A 114 17.58 6.51 -2.11
CA LYS A 114 17.38 7.65 -3.01
C LYS A 114 16.10 8.44 -2.73
N LEU A 115 15.14 7.82 -2.05
CA LEU A 115 13.82 8.38 -1.80
C LEU A 115 13.42 8.08 -0.36
N SER A 116 13.59 9.09 0.50
CA SER A 116 13.18 9.03 1.90
C SER A 116 11.66 9.21 2.05
N SER A 117 11.14 9.00 3.27
CA SER A 117 9.73 9.32 3.55
C SER A 117 9.43 10.81 3.42
N GLU A 118 10.39 11.69 3.74
CA GLU A 118 10.25 13.14 3.60
C GLU A 118 10.17 13.54 2.12
N ASP A 119 10.97 12.91 1.26
CA ASP A 119 10.91 13.16 -0.19
C ASP A 119 9.56 12.73 -0.77
N ILE A 120 8.98 11.62 -0.30
CA ILE A 120 7.62 11.21 -0.70
C ILE A 120 6.60 12.29 -0.30
N LEU A 121 6.69 12.86 0.90
CA LEU A 121 5.79 13.93 1.32
C LEU A 121 5.94 15.18 0.45
N LYS A 122 7.17 15.57 0.10
CA LYS A 122 7.44 16.68 -0.84
C LYS A 122 6.81 16.40 -2.21
N LEU A 123 6.97 15.20 -2.75
CA LEU A 123 6.33 14.80 -4.01
C LEU A 123 4.81 14.85 -3.95
N LEU A 124 4.20 14.47 -2.82
CA LEU A 124 2.74 14.54 -2.63
C LEU A 124 2.23 15.99 -2.57
N SER A 125 3.02 16.92 -2.03
CA SER A 125 2.66 18.34 -2.05
C SER A 125 2.59 18.91 -3.48
N GLU A 126 3.32 18.31 -4.42
CA GLU A 126 3.36 18.70 -5.83
C GLU A 126 2.51 17.78 -6.74
N TYR A 127 1.70 16.89 -6.16
CA TYR A 127 1.06 15.77 -6.86
C TYR A 127 0.11 16.17 -8.01
N LYS A 128 -0.30 17.42 -8.09
CA LYS A 128 -1.17 17.96 -9.16
C LYS A 128 -0.57 17.83 -10.57
N LYS A 129 0.71 17.45 -10.72
CA LYS A 129 1.39 17.20 -12.00
C LYS A 129 2.21 15.90 -12.00
N PRO A 130 1.56 14.71 -11.95
CA PRO A 130 2.26 13.42 -11.79
C PRO A 130 3.20 13.08 -12.96
N GLU A 131 2.97 13.67 -14.14
CA GLU A 131 3.81 13.50 -15.34
C GLU A 131 5.24 14.04 -15.16
N LYS A 132 5.48 14.90 -14.16
CA LYS A 132 6.82 15.46 -13.89
C LYS A 132 7.70 14.54 -13.06
N THR A 133 7.14 13.50 -12.46
CA THR A 133 7.85 12.64 -11.51
C THR A 133 8.74 11.66 -12.28
N LYS A 134 10.06 11.88 -12.25
CA LYS A 134 11.10 11.05 -12.92
C LYS A 134 11.33 9.68 -12.26
N LEU A 135 10.38 9.18 -11.47
CA LEU A 135 10.52 7.92 -10.76
C LEU A 135 10.25 6.74 -11.70
N GLN A 136 11.03 5.68 -11.54
CA GLN A 136 10.85 4.46 -12.32
C GLN A 136 9.53 3.77 -11.94
N ILE A 137 8.73 3.40 -12.93
CA ILE A 137 7.45 2.72 -12.74
C ILE A 137 7.65 1.21 -12.73
N ILE A 138 6.99 0.53 -11.78
CA ILE A 138 6.81 -0.91 -11.78
C ILE A 138 5.42 -1.22 -12.36
N PRO A 139 5.31 -1.98 -13.46
CA PRO A 139 4.02 -2.38 -14.00
C PRO A 139 3.17 -3.13 -12.97
N GLY A 140 1.90 -2.75 -12.86
CA GLY A 140 0.95 -3.38 -11.94
C GLY A 140 -0.24 -2.47 -11.66
N GLN A 141 -1.24 -3.04 -10.99
CA GLN A 141 -2.43 -2.32 -10.55
C GLN A 141 -2.75 -2.69 -9.10
N LEU A 142 -3.12 -1.69 -8.31
CA LEU A 142 -3.63 -1.85 -6.96
C LEU A 142 -5.06 -1.32 -6.91
N ASN A 143 -6.00 -2.20 -6.58
CA ASN A 143 -7.41 -1.85 -6.46
C ASN A 143 -7.75 -1.68 -4.98
N ILE A 144 -8.17 -0.47 -4.61
CA ILE A 144 -8.64 -0.12 -3.28
C ILE A 144 -9.95 0.64 -3.45
N THR A 145 -11.01 0.12 -2.85
CA THR A 145 -12.32 0.78 -2.80
C THR A 145 -12.31 1.82 -1.68
N VAL A 146 -12.84 3.00 -1.96
CA VAL A 146 -13.09 4.05 -0.98
C VAL A 146 -14.56 4.39 -1.06
N GLU A 147 -15.23 4.39 0.09
CA GLU A 147 -16.66 4.62 0.18
C GLU A 147 -16.99 5.40 1.45
N CYS A 148 -18.13 6.10 1.44
CA CYS A 148 -18.70 6.63 2.66
C CYS A 148 -19.22 5.47 3.49
N VAL A 149 -18.89 5.46 4.78
CA VAL A 149 -19.32 4.40 5.69
C VAL A 149 -20.54 4.88 6.48
N PRO A 150 -21.57 4.03 6.70
CA PRO A 150 -22.70 4.37 7.55
C PRO A 150 -22.27 4.79 8.96
N VAL A 151 -23.06 5.64 9.62
CA VAL A 151 -22.80 6.10 11.00
C VAL A 151 -22.89 4.93 12.00
N ASP A 152 -23.77 3.97 11.73
CA ASP A 152 -24.03 2.82 12.59
C ASP A 152 -23.21 1.61 12.13
N LEU A 153 -21.99 1.48 12.65
CA LEU A 153 -21.13 0.32 12.40
C LEU A 153 -21.02 -0.57 13.64
N SER A 154 -21.34 -1.84 13.46
CA SER A 154 -21.05 -2.87 14.46
C SER A 154 -19.67 -3.48 14.23
N ASN A 155 -19.11 -4.12 15.26
CA ASN A 155 -17.85 -4.90 15.18
C ASN A 155 -16.61 -4.10 14.71
N CYS A 156 -16.56 -2.80 15.00
CA CYS A 156 -15.41 -1.97 14.68
C CYS A 156 -14.49 -1.81 15.90
N ILE A 157 -13.19 -1.85 15.63
CA ILE A 157 -12.12 -1.73 16.64
C ILE A 157 -11.15 -0.65 16.22
N THR A 158 -10.55 0.05 17.19
CA THR A 158 -9.44 0.97 16.94
C THR A 158 -8.17 0.19 16.57
N SER A 159 -7.12 0.89 16.13
CA SER A 159 -5.80 0.30 15.86
C SER A 159 -5.14 -0.33 17.10
N SER A 160 -5.62 -0.01 18.31
CA SER A 160 -5.22 -0.64 19.57
C SER A 160 -6.14 -1.81 19.97
N TYR A 161 -6.94 -2.32 19.03
CA TYR A 161 -7.94 -3.38 19.22
C TYR A 161 -9.02 -3.07 20.27
N VAL A 162 -9.20 -1.79 20.63
CA VAL A 162 -10.26 -1.38 21.56
C VAL A 162 -11.57 -1.27 20.77
N PRO A 163 -12.67 -1.89 21.22
CA PRO A 163 -13.98 -1.73 20.59
C PRO A 163 -14.38 -0.26 20.52
N LEU A 164 -14.83 0.18 19.35
CA LEU A 164 -15.51 1.47 19.23
C LEU A 164 -16.84 1.33 19.96
N LYS A 165 -17.04 2.14 21.00
CA LYS A 165 -18.36 2.26 21.63
C LYS A 165 -19.26 3.00 20.62
N PRO A 166 -20.40 2.42 20.22
CA PRO A 166 -21.40 3.17 19.46
C PRO A 166 -21.90 4.37 20.27
#